data_AF-A0A8S2FQZ1-F1
#
_entry.id   AF-A0A8S2FQZ1-F1
#
_cell.length_a   1.000
_cell.length_b   1.000
_cell.length_c   1.000
_cell.angle_alpha   90.00
_cell.angle_beta   90.00
_cell.angle_gamma   90.00
#
_symmetry.space_group_name_H-M   'P 1'
#
loop_
_entity.id
_entity.type
_entity.pdbx_description
1 polymer ?
#
loop_
_entity_poly.entity_id
_entity_poly.type
_entity_poly.pdbx_seq_one_letter_code
_entity_poly.pdbx_strand_id
1 'polypeptide(L)'
;STNGNEEWTKYSDIESAIIEEAFNQKNKTKLAELDNYSINLNDSIQISKLDPNKQRQIKRVLTSRNESQGLREERFFLTPELSKTFNDDWGKDAYTFLSQ
;
A
#
# COMPACT_ATOMS: atom_id res chain seq x y z
N SER A 1 21.38 -27.08 -1.17
CA SER A 1 20.16 -26.47 -0.61
C SER A 1 20.04 -25.04 -1.11
N THR A 2 19.28 -24.82 -2.19
CA THR A 2 19.02 -23.48 -2.73
C THR A 2 17.85 -22.90 -1.96
N ASN A 3 18.13 -22.00 -1.01
CA ASN A 3 17.12 -21.26 -0.26
C ASN A 3 16.31 -20.42 -1.26
N GLY A 4 15.11 -20.88 -1.60
CA GLY A 4 14.13 -20.13 -2.38
C GLY A 4 13.56 -18.99 -1.56
N ASN A 5 14.29 -17.87 -1.48
CA ASN A 5 13.75 -16.63 -0.97
C ASN A 5 12.78 -16.06 -2.01
N GLU A 6 11.52 -16.50 -1.96
CA GLU A 6 10.42 -15.85 -2.67
C GLU A 6 10.23 -14.45 -2.06
N GLU A 7 10.90 -13.45 -2.64
CA GLU A 7 10.91 -12.08 -2.14
C GLU A 7 9.55 -11.39 -2.38
N TRP A 8 8.99 -10.86 -1.30
CA TRP A 8 7.79 -10.04 -1.34
C TRP A 8 8.10 -8.69 -1.99
N THR A 9 7.35 -8.32 -3.03
CA THR A 9 7.53 -7.06 -3.76
C THR A 9 6.47 -6.04 -3.36
N LYS A 10 6.89 -4.80 -3.06
CA LYS A 10 6.00 -3.67 -2.76
C LYS A 10 5.21 -3.25 -4.00
N TYR A 11 3.92 -2.99 -3.82
CA TYR A 11 3.13 -2.27 -4.82
C TYR A 11 3.61 -0.83 -4.93
N SER A 12 3.41 -0.19 -6.08
CA SER A 12 3.66 1.25 -6.21
C SER A 12 2.75 2.05 -5.26
N ASP A 13 3.10 3.31 -5.00
CA ASP A 13 2.30 4.18 -4.13
C ASP A 13 0.87 4.35 -4.65
N ILE A 14 0.71 4.44 -5.98
CA ILE A 14 -0.58 4.58 -6.66
C ILE A 14 -1.40 3.29 -6.51
N GLU A 15 -0.81 2.14 -6.82
CA GLU A 15 -1.49 0.85 -6.67
C GLU A 15 -1.85 0.61 -5.20
N SER A 16 -0.95 0.90 -4.27
CA SER A 16 -1.19 0.79 -2.83
C SER A 16 -2.36 1.66 -2.38
N ALA A 17 -2.49 2.89 -2.89
CA ALA A 17 -3.62 3.76 -2.58
C ALA A 17 -4.95 3.20 -3.09
N ILE A 18 -4.97 2.65 -4.31
CA ILE A 18 -6.17 1.99 -4.88
C ILE A 18 -6.56 0.77 -4.05
N ILE A 19 -5.59 -0.05 -3.64
CA ILE A 19 -5.82 -1.23 -2.82
C ILE A 19 -6.34 -0.85 -1.43
N GLU A 20 -5.76 0.18 -0.81
CA GLU A 20 -6.18 0.68 0.49
C GLU A 20 -7.60 1.28 0.43
N GLU A 21 -7.94 2.00 -0.63
CA GLU A 21 -9.30 2.50 -0.84
C GLU A 21 -10.29 1.35 -0.92
N ALA A 22 -10.02 0.33 -1.76
CA ALA A 22 -10.85 -0.86 -1.87
C ALA A 22 -10.97 -1.65 -0.55
N PHE A 23 -9.90 -1.69 0.25
CA PHE A 23 -9.88 -2.34 1.55
C PHE A 23 -10.81 -1.66 2.57
N ASN A 24 -10.87 -0.32 2.52
CA ASN A 24 -11.64 0.52 3.44
C ASN A 24 -13.12 0.69 3.04
N GLN A 25 -13.52 0.23 1.86
CA GLN A 25 -14.92 0.23 1.46
C GLN A 25 -15.76 -0.67 2.38
N LYS A 26 -16.95 -0.19 2.77
CA LYS A 26 -17.90 -0.93 3.62
C LYS A 26 -18.65 -2.06 2.89
N ASN A 27 -18.41 -2.23 1.59
CA ASN A 27 -19.08 -3.22 0.75
C ASN A 27 -18.48 -4.62 0.96
N LYS A 28 -19.28 -5.67 0.70
CA LYS A 28 -18.85 -7.07 0.87
C LYS A 28 -17.81 -7.52 -0.16
N THR A 29 -17.79 -6.88 -1.32
CA THR A 29 -16.86 -7.18 -2.41
C THR A 29 -15.61 -6.32 -2.26
N LYS A 30 -14.62 -6.82 -1.51
CA LYS A 30 -13.32 -6.18 -1.39
C LYS A 30 -12.44 -6.56 -2.59
N LEU A 31 -12.75 -6.00 -3.74
CA LEU A 31 -12.03 -6.25 -4.98
C LEU A 31 -11.42 -4.93 -5.48
N ALA A 32 -10.11 -4.92 -5.71
CA ALA A 32 -9.40 -3.79 -6.29
C ALA A 32 -9.05 -4.09 -7.75
N GLU A 33 -9.33 -3.16 -8.65
CA GLU A 33 -9.03 -3.27 -10.07
C GLU A 33 -7.78 -2.46 -10.39
N LEU A 34 -6.74 -3.13 -10.89
CA LEU A 34 -5.49 -2.53 -11.34
C LEU A 34 -5.28 -2.84 -12.83
N ASP A 35 -4.36 -2.17 -13.50
CA ASP A 35 -4.26 -2.23 -14.97
C ASP A 35 -4.15 -3.66 -15.51
N ASN A 36 -3.23 -4.45 -14.94
CA ASN A 36 -2.89 -5.79 -15.46
C ASN A 36 -3.46 -6.94 -14.61
N TYR A 37 -4.06 -6.64 -13.47
CA TYR A 37 -4.50 -7.64 -12.50
C TYR A 37 -5.63 -7.10 -11.62
N SER A 38 -6.41 -8.00 -11.06
CA SER A 38 -7.38 -7.68 -10.00
C SER A 38 -6.90 -8.27 -8.69
N ILE A 39 -7.24 -7.63 -7.59
CA ILE A 39 -6.91 -8.11 -6.25
C ILE A 39 -8.20 -8.44 -5.53
N ASN A 40 -8.34 -9.69 -5.14
CA ASN A 40 -9.35 -10.14 -4.21
C ASN A 40 -8.80 -10.03 -2.79
N LEU A 41 -9.23 -9.00 -2.06
CA LEU A 41 -8.75 -8.73 -0.70
C LEU A 41 -9.39 -9.64 0.35
N ASN A 42 -10.50 -10.32 0.03
CA ASN A 42 -11.08 -11.32 0.93
C ASN A 42 -10.16 -12.54 1.02
N ASP A 43 -9.62 -12.97 -0.12
CA ASP A 43 -8.72 -14.11 -0.21
C ASP A 43 -7.24 -13.69 -0.16
N SER A 44 -6.97 -12.38 -0.19
CA SER A 44 -5.62 -11.82 -0.25
C SER A 44 -4.81 -12.38 -1.42
N ILE A 45 -5.43 -12.40 -2.61
CA ILE A 45 -4.85 -12.91 -3.85
C ILE A 45 -4.94 -11.86 -4.96
N GLN A 46 -3.82 -11.69 -5.67
CA GLN A 46 -3.76 -11.01 -6.96
C GLN A 46 -3.99 -12.03 -8.08
N ILE A 47 -4.81 -11.68 -9.07
CA ILE A 47 -5.14 -12.51 -10.24
C ILE A 47 -4.81 -11.73 -11.51
N SER A 48 -4.00 -12.29 -12.39
CA SER A 48 -3.69 -11.65 -13.68
C SER A 48 -4.92 -11.61 -14.58
N LYS A 49 -5.15 -10.46 -15.22
CA LYS A 49 -6.20 -10.28 -16.24
C LYS A 49 -5.89 -11.00 -17.54
N LEU A 50 -4.60 -11.18 -17.84
CA LEU A 50 -4.14 -11.86 -19.06
C LEU A 50 -4.16 -13.39 -18.91
N ASP A 51 -3.96 -13.90 -17.70
CA ASP A 51 -3.93 -15.32 -17.41
C ASP A 51 -4.48 -15.60 -15.99
N PRO A 52 -5.76 -15.98 -15.86
CA PRO A 52 -6.39 -16.19 -14.55
C PRO A 52 -5.76 -17.30 -13.69
N ASN A 53 -4.93 -18.17 -14.28
CA ASN A 53 -4.18 -19.17 -13.54
C ASN A 53 -2.91 -18.59 -12.89
N LYS A 54 -2.46 -17.41 -13.32
CA LYS A 54 -1.36 -16.69 -12.69
C LYS A 54 -1.88 -15.88 -11.52
N GLN A 55 -1.68 -16.43 -10.34
CA GLN A 55 -2.08 -15.84 -9.07
C GLN A 55 -0.86 -15.60 -8.19
N ARG A 56 -0.93 -14.54 -7.38
CA ARG A 56 0.09 -14.17 -6.40
C ARG A 56 -0.55 -13.90 -5.06
N GLN A 57 0.13 -14.28 -3.99
CA GLN A 57 -0.36 -13.93 -2.65
C GLN A 57 -0.10 -12.46 -2.40
N ILE A 58 -0.99 -11.82 -1.63
CA ILE A 58 -0.80 -10.44 -1.19
C ILE A 58 -0.90 -10.34 0.32
N LYS A 59 -0.25 -9.32 0.90
CA LYS A 59 -0.42 -9.00 2.32
C LYS A 59 -0.34 -7.51 2.58
N ARG A 60 -1.11 -7.05 3.56
CA ARG A 60 -1.10 -5.68 4.10
C ARG A 60 -0.23 -5.67 5.36
N VAL A 61 0.80 -4.84 5.38
CA VAL A 61 1.75 -4.74 6.49
C VAL A 61 1.71 -3.33 7.06
N LEU A 62 1.79 -3.23 8.39
CA LEU A 62 1.96 -1.96 9.08
C LEU A 62 3.39 -1.47 8.87
N THR A 63 3.53 -0.33 8.23
CA THR A 63 4.82 0.29 7.95
C THR A 63 5.24 1.11 9.16
N SER A 64 6.40 0.78 9.74
CA SER A 64 6.95 1.55 10.86
C SER A 64 7.25 3.00 10.43
N ARG A 65 7.13 3.96 11.37
CA ARG A 65 7.36 5.40 11.17
C ARG A 65 8.65 5.75 10.43
N ASN A 66 9.67 4.89 10.51
CA ASN A 66 10.97 5.13 9.87
C ASN A 66 10.99 4.76 8.38
N GLU A 67 10.08 3.90 7.90
CA GLU A 67 9.97 3.55 6.48
C GLU A 67 9.10 4.53 5.69
N SER A 68 8.22 5.29 6.36
CA SER A 68 7.40 6.35 5.78
C SER A 68 8.12 7.71 5.67
N GLN A 69 9.38 7.80 6.12
CA GLN A 69 10.25 8.99 6.06
C GLN A 69 10.84 9.28 4.65
N GLY A 70 10.22 8.77 3.58
CA GLY A 70 10.55 9.13 2.20
C GLY A 70 9.88 10.43 1.71
N LEU A 71 9.07 11.07 2.55
CA LEU A 71 8.44 12.34 2.21
C LEU A 71 9.49 13.45 2.19
N ARG A 72 9.59 14.14 1.06
CA ARG A 72 10.53 15.23 0.81
C ARG A 72 10.13 16.48 1.61
N GLU A 73 10.39 16.46 2.91
CA GLU A 73 10.07 17.53 3.88
C GLU A 73 10.59 18.91 3.43
N GLU A 74 11.66 18.93 2.64
CA GLU A 74 12.27 20.15 2.10
C GLU A 74 11.34 21.03 1.25
N ARG A 75 10.21 20.50 0.75
CA ARG A 75 9.24 21.32 -0.02
C ARG A 75 8.24 22.08 0.84
N PHE A 76 8.15 21.79 2.14
CA PHE A 76 7.15 22.37 3.04
C PHE A 76 7.69 23.47 3.97
N PHE A 77 8.99 23.74 3.95
CA PHE A 77 9.57 24.90 4.65
C PHE A 77 9.39 26.17 3.82
N LEU A 78 8.16 26.66 3.71
CA LEU A 78 7.88 28.04 3.31
C LEU A 78 7.63 28.88 4.56
N THR A 79 8.66 29.65 4.92
CA THR A 79 8.67 30.86 5.77
C THR A 79 8.25 30.76 7.26
N PRO A 80 9.01 31.37 8.17
CA PRO A 80 8.81 31.27 9.61
C PRO A 80 7.79 32.29 10.12
N GLU A 81 6.52 32.20 9.72
CA GLU A 81 5.43 32.88 10.43
C GLU A 81 4.13 32.09 10.31
N LEU A 82 4.02 31.01 11.08
CA LEU A 82 2.73 30.45 11.52
C LEU A 82 3.04 29.36 12.56
N SER A 83 3.58 29.78 13.71
CA SER A 83 3.59 28.97 14.93
C SER A 83 2.16 28.89 15.50
N LYS A 84 1.27 28.23 14.77
CA LYS A 84 0.09 27.62 15.36
C LYS A 84 0.32 26.13 15.28
N THR A 85 0.49 25.53 16.44
CA THR A 85 0.50 24.08 16.69
C THR A 85 -0.51 23.38 15.79
N PHE A 86 -0.03 22.87 14.67
CA PHE A 86 -0.73 21.85 13.90
C PHE A 86 -0.68 20.62 14.80
N ASN A 87 -1.84 20.20 15.29
CA ASN A 87 -1.93 18.94 16.01
C ASN A 87 -1.34 17.83 15.12
N ASP A 88 -0.27 17.20 15.60
CA ASP A 88 0.44 16.05 15.03
C ASP A 88 -0.45 14.79 14.98
N ASP A 89 -1.60 14.85 14.30
CA ASP A 89 -2.51 13.70 14.13
C ASP A 89 -2.37 13.04 12.76
N TRP A 90 -1.41 13.49 11.94
CA TRP A 90 -1.09 12.91 10.62
C TRP A 90 -0.17 11.67 10.68
N GLY A 91 0.00 11.08 11.86
CA GLY A 91 1.01 10.05 12.14
C GLY A 91 0.48 8.67 12.51
N LYS A 92 -0.80 8.37 12.28
CA LYS A 92 -1.33 7.03 12.60
C LYS A 92 -1.17 6.10 11.41
N ASP A 93 -0.16 5.24 11.51
CA ASP A 93 -0.07 3.95 10.84
C ASP A 93 -0.18 3.98 9.30
N ALA A 94 0.95 4.13 8.61
CA ALA A 94 1.02 3.91 7.18
C ALA A 94 0.99 2.40 6.88
N TYR A 95 0.22 1.97 5.88
CA TYR A 95 0.15 0.58 5.46
C TYR A 95 0.78 0.40 4.08
N THR A 96 1.48 -0.71 3.88
CA THR A 96 2.04 -1.09 2.58
C THR A 96 1.53 -2.46 2.19
N PHE A 97 1.19 -2.62 0.91
CA PHE A 97 0.82 -3.90 0.34
C PHE A 97 2.03 -4.54 -0.32
N LEU A 98 2.11 -5.87 -0.22
CA LEU A 98 3.17 -6.68 -0.80
C LEU A 98 2.55 -7.80 -1.64
N SER A 99 3.25 -8.26 -2.69
CA SER A 99 2.89 -9.43 -3.50
C SER A 99 4.01 -10.47 -3.56
N GLN A 100 3.67 -11.75 -3.68
CA GLN A 100 4.58 -12.90 -3.83
C GLN A 100 4.08 -13.82 -4.94
#